data_AF-A0A076MLA6-F1
#
_entry.id   AF-A0A076MLA6-F1
#
_cell.length_a   1.000
_cell.length_b   1.000
_cell.length_c   1.000
_cell.angle_alpha   90.00
_cell.angle_beta   90.00
_cell.angle_gamma   90.00
#
_symmetry.space_group_name_H-M   'P 1'
#
loop_
_entity.id
_entity.type
_entity.pdbx_description
1 polymer ?
#
loop_
_entity_poly.entity_id
_entity_poly.type
_entity_poly.pdbx_seq_one_letter_code
_entity_poly.pdbx_strand_id
1 'polypeptide(L)' 'MAGRNPLSWVSSVADWFEQRGVYVPGEDNHTVDPWRDFGWLIVAWLVGCGTFILFLAMAV' A
#
# COMPACT_ATOMS: atom_id res chain seq x y z
N MET A 1 25.90 7.83 -9.62
CA MET A 1 25.64 7.34 -8.26
C MET A 1 24.19 7.67 -7.94
N ALA A 2 23.30 6.69 -8.01
CA ALA A 2 21.87 6.91 -7.78
C ALA A 2 21.67 7.27 -6.31
N GLY A 3 21.24 8.50 -6.04
CA GLY A 3 20.77 8.88 -4.71
C GLY A 3 19.62 7.94 -4.35
N ARG A 4 19.78 7.18 -3.27
CA ARG A 4 18.70 6.34 -2.72
C ARG A 4 17.61 7.29 -2.24
N ASN A 5 16.67 7.62 -3.13
CA ASN A 5 15.49 8.37 -2.76
C ASN A 5 14.67 7.42 -1.85
N PRO A 6 14.52 7.70 -0.55
CA PRO A 6 13.89 6.76 0.38
C PRO A 6 12.44 6.43 0.01
N LEU A 7 11.81 7.28 -0.80
CA LEU A 7 10.46 7.11 -1.35
C LEU A 7 10.40 6.17 -2.56
N SER A 8 11.54 5.78 -3.16
CA SER A 8 11.54 4.87 -4.33
C SER A 8 11.01 3.47 -3.98
N TRP A 9 11.09 3.09 -2.70
CA TRP A 9 10.51 1.84 -2.23
C TRP A 9 8.98 1.88 -2.28
N VAL A 10 8.37 3.03 -2.00
CA VAL A 10 6.91 3.21 -2.05
C VAL A 10 6.39 3.07 -3.48
N SER A 11 7.08 3.66 -4.46
CA SER A 11 6.72 3.49 -5.87
C SER A 11 6.88 2.04 -6.33
N SER A 12 7.98 1.37 -5.95
CA SER A 12 8.16 -0.05 -6.29
C SER A 12 7.11 -0.97 -5.66
N VAL A 13 6.63 -0.65 -4.46
CA VAL A 13 5.53 -1.36 -3.83
C VAL A 13 4.22 -1.10 -4.60
N ALA A 14 3.93 0.15 -4.97
CA ALA A 14 2.75 0.48 -5.77
C ALA A 14 2.77 -0.24 -7.14
N ASP A 15 3.90 -0.21 -7.85
CA ASP A 15 4.09 -0.88 -9.14
C ASP A 15 3.90 -2.42 -9.02
N TRP A 16 4.37 -3.01 -7.91
CA TRP A 16 4.19 -4.44 -7.62
C TRP A 16 2.73 -4.80 -7.37
N PHE A 17 1.95 -3.93 -6.72
CA PHE A 17 0.51 -4.13 -6.54
C PHE A 17 -0.24 -3.98 -7.87
N GLU A 18 0.12 -2.99 -8.69
CA GLU A 18 -0.48 -2.78 -10.01
C GLU A 18 -0.25 -3.99 -10.94
N GLN A 19 0.98 -4.53 -10.96
CA GLN A 19 1.31 -5.76 -11.71
C GLN A 19 0.57 -7.01 -11.22
N ARG A 20 0.12 -7.04 -9.96
CA ARG A 20 -0.70 -8.12 -9.41
C ARG A 20 -2.20 -7.98 -9.70
N GLY A 21 -2.58 -6.98 -10.50
CA GLY A 21 -3.97 -6.78 -10.92
C GLY A 21 -4.83 -6.14 -9.83
N VAL A 22 -4.21 -5.46 -8.85
CA VAL A 22 -4.89 -4.83 -7.70
C VAL A 22 -5.84 -3.69 -8.14
N TYR A 23 -5.62 -3.14 -9.33
CA TYR A 23 -6.50 -2.13 -9.94
C TYR A 23 -6.50 -2.27 -11.47
N VAL A 24 -7.65 -2.63 -12.05
CA VAL A 24 -7.90 -2.56 -13.50
C VAL A 24 -9.17 -1.74 -13.69
N PRO A 25 -9.09 -0.47 -14.11
CA PRO A 25 -10.28 0.34 -14.34
C PRO A 25 -11.07 -0.18 -15.55
N GLY A 26 -12.32 -0.58 -15.34
CA GLY A 26 -13.27 -0.95 -16.41
C GLY A 26 -13.86 -2.36 -16.36
N GLU A 27 -13.47 -3.21 -15.40
CA GLU A 27 -13.99 -4.58 -15.28
C GLU A 27 -15.00 -4.68 -14.12
N ASP A 28 -16.23 -4.18 -14.29
CA ASP A 28 -17.22 -4.05 -13.21
C ASP A 28 -17.90 -5.38 -12.78
N ASN A 29 -17.61 -6.51 -13.42
CA ASN A 29 -18.32 -7.78 -13.18
C ASN A 29 -17.37 -8.96 -12.90
N HIS A 30 -16.44 -8.80 -11.96
CA HIS A 30 -15.57 -9.87 -11.50
C HIS A 30 -15.89 -10.29 -10.05
N THR A 31 -15.60 -11.54 -9.70
CA THR A 31 -15.74 -12.03 -8.32
C THR A 31 -14.77 -11.26 -7.42
N VAL A 32 -15.27 -10.76 -6.29
CA VAL A 32 -14.49 -10.01 -5.30
C VAL A 32 -13.28 -10.85 -4.88
N ASP A 33 -12.09 -10.31 -5.11
CA ASP A 33 -10.83 -10.87 -4.64
C ASP A 33 -10.33 -9.98 -3.50
N PRO A 34 -10.37 -10.45 -2.24
CA PRO A 34 -10.09 -9.60 -1.09
C PRO A 34 -8.71 -8.93 -1.12
N TRP A 35 -7.71 -9.59 -1.72
CA TRP A 35 -6.34 -9.09 -1.76
C TRP A 35 -6.16 -8.02 -2.83
N ARG A 36 -6.86 -8.15 -3.97
CA ARG A 36 -6.96 -7.09 -4.98
C ARG A 36 -7.80 -5.92 -4.46
N ASP A 37 -9.02 -6.17 -4.01
CA ASP A 37 -10.00 -5.10 -3.84
C ASP A 37 -9.73 -4.30 -2.55
N PHE A 38 -9.20 -4.94 -1.50
CA PHE A 38 -8.90 -4.30 -0.22
C PHE A 38 -7.40 -4.16 0.06
N GLY A 39 -6.52 -4.54 -0.86
CA GLY A 39 -5.06 -4.46 -0.66
C GLY A 39 -4.60 -3.07 -0.21
N TRP A 40 -5.08 -2.02 -0.88
CA TRP A 40 -4.77 -0.63 -0.50
C TRP A 40 -5.35 -0.23 0.85
N LEU A 41 -6.54 -0.72 1.20
CA LEU A 41 -7.15 -0.46 2.50
C LEU A 41 -6.30 -1.07 3.62
N ILE A 42 -5.82 -2.31 3.43
CA ILE A 42 -4.95 -3.00 4.39
C ILE A 42 -3.61 -2.27 4.53
N VAL A 43 -2.99 -1.85 3.42
CA VAL A 43 -1.72 -1.10 3.46
C VAL A 43 -1.89 0.23 4.19
N ALA A 44 -2.92 1.02 3.84
CA ALA A 44 -3.21 2.29 4.51
C ALA A 44 -3.48 2.08 6.01
N TRP A 45 -4.21 1.02 6.36
CA TRP A 45 -4.48 0.66 7.75
C TRP A 45 -3.20 0.32 8.52
N LEU A 46 -2.32 -0.51 7.96
CA LEU A 46 -1.04 -0.88 8.59
C LEU A 46 -0.11 0.33 8.77
N VAL A 47 -0.03 1.22 7.76
CA VAL A 47 0.75 2.46 7.85
C VAL A 47 0.17 3.39 8.92
N GLY A 48 -1.15 3.51 8.97
CA GLY A 48 -1.85 4.29 10.00
C GLY A 48 -1.59 3.75 11.41
N CYS A 49 -1.78 2.45 11.62
CA CYS A 49 -1.49 1.79 12.89
C CYS A 49 -0.02 1.94 13.31
N GLY A 50 0.92 1.70 12.39
CA GLY A 50 2.35 1.85 12.67
C GLY A 50 2.71 3.28 13.06
N THR A 51 2.21 4.27 12.31
CA THR A 51 2.43 5.68 12.62
C THR A 51 1.83 6.06 13.97
N PHE A 52 0.62 5.58 14.27
CA PHE A 52 -0.05 5.82 15.53
C PHE A 52 0.71 5.23 16.72
N ILE A 53 1.20 3.99 16.61
CA ILE A 53 2.03 3.36 17.64
C ILE A 53 3.33 4.13 17.84
N LEU A 54 4.04 4.50 16.76
CA LEU A 54 5.27 5.28 16.85
C LEU A 54 5.04 6.64 17.50
N PHE A 55 3.92 7.30 17.16
CA PHE A 55 3.51 8.55 17.79
C PHE A 55 3.32 8.40 19.30
N LEU A 56 2.57 7.38 19.73
CA LEU A 56 2.37 7.10 21.15
C LEU A 56 3.68 6.75 21.88
N ALA A 57 4.56 5.98 21.22
CA ALA A 57 5.86 5.61 21.77
C ALA A 57 6.77 6.83 21.99
N MET A 58 6.68 7.84 21.12
CA MET A 58 7.43 9.10 21.22
C MET A 58 6.78 10.12 22.18
N ALA A 59 5.53 9.90 22.57
CA ALA A 59 4.78 10.78 23.47
C ALA A 59 4.97 10.43 24.97
N VAL A 60 5.89 9.51 25.27
CA VAL A 60 6.34 9.11 26.62
C VAL A 60 7.66 9.82 26.93
#